data_AF-A0AAV4G5V8-F1
#
_entry.id   AF-A0AAV4G5V8-F1
#
_cell.length_a   1.000
_cell.length_b   1.000
_cell.length_c   1.000
_cell.angle_alpha   90.00
_cell.angle_beta   90.00
_cell.angle_gamma   90.00
#
_symmetry.space_group_name_H-M   'P 1'
#
loop_
_entity.id
_entity.type
_entity.pdbx_description
1 polymer ?
#
loop_
_entity_poly.entity_id
_entity_poly.type
_entity_poly.pdbx_seq_one_letter_code
_entity_poly.pdbx_strand_id
1 'polypeptide(L)'
;MSTDTLTDGPTRQPPLANTLSRLLQQGLLSGDRKILVGVFQETNEVVVRNTIRRLPVSFIIPLVKEIDHGMSGHAQHALSLSRWTAALIATHTSYILSVPEIVHTLNRLYQTLASRQRFYPRMLQLKGRLELVKFNRSTDPEETDASNEPVLVYQDESDSGGSDSMVIDGGGFESDADENWEDLSDMET
;
A
#
# COMPACT_ATOMS: atom_id res chain seq x y z
N MET A 1 24.53 51.16 30.24
CA MET A 1 23.51 50.64 29.30
C MET A 1 24.13 50.62 27.91
N SER A 2 24.47 49.44 27.40
CA SER A 2 24.62 49.12 25.97
C SER A 2 24.82 47.60 25.89
N THR A 3 23.73 46.91 25.62
CA THR A 3 23.68 45.47 25.36
C THR A 3 23.94 45.26 23.87
N ASP A 4 25.13 44.77 23.54
CA ASP A 4 25.47 44.35 22.19
C ASP A 4 24.88 42.96 21.94
N THR A 5 23.81 42.92 21.16
CA THR A 5 23.10 41.68 20.80
C THR A 5 23.85 41.01 19.65
N LEU A 6 24.63 39.97 19.97
CA LEU A 6 25.14 38.99 19.02
C LEU A 6 23.97 38.33 18.28
N THR A 7 23.82 38.68 17.00
CA THR A 7 22.93 38.00 16.06
C THR A 7 23.50 36.63 15.73
N ASP A 8 22.98 35.59 16.37
CA ASP A 8 23.22 34.19 16.01
C ASP A 8 22.58 33.91 14.63
N GLY A 9 23.41 33.84 13.60
CA GLY A 9 22.97 33.39 12.27
C GLY A 9 22.70 31.88 12.32
N PRO A 10 21.70 31.36 11.59
CA PRO A 10 21.38 29.94 11.64
C PRO A 10 22.60 29.15 11.20
N THR A 11 23.16 28.38 12.15
CA THR A 11 24.25 27.44 11.90
C THR A 11 23.91 26.62 10.65
N ARG A 12 24.67 26.86 9.57
CA ARG A 12 24.42 26.27 8.25
C ARG A 12 24.84 24.81 8.28
N GLN A 13 24.09 23.99 8.99
CA GLN A 13 24.22 22.54 8.91
C GLN A 13 24.07 22.14 7.44
N PRO A 14 24.93 21.26 6.90
CA PRO A 14 24.75 20.77 5.55
C PRO A 14 23.32 20.20 5.45
N PRO A 15 22.56 20.52 4.38
CA PRO A 15 21.19 20.05 4.26
C PRO A 15 21.20 18.53 4.42
N LEU A 16 20.27 17.99 5.20
CA LEU A 16 20.21 16.57 5.62
C LEU A 16 20.53 15.59 4.48
N ALA A 17 20.05 15.88 3.27
CA ALA A 17 20.30 15.11 2.05
C ALA A 17 21.78 15.01 1.63
N ASN A 18 22.62 16.01 1.92
CA ASN A 18 24.07 15.95 1.68
C ASN A 18 24.72 14.92 2.61
N THR A 19 24.36 14.97 3.89
CA THR A 19 24.86 14.03 4.90
C THR A 19 24.44 12.61 4.55
N LEU A 20 23.16 12.40 4.23
CA LEU A 20 22.63 11.11 3.82
C LEU A 20 23.26 10.59 2.53
N SER A 21 23.50 11.45 1.53
CA SER A 21 24.16 11.03 0.28
C SER A 21 25.58 10.54 0.55
N ARG A 22 26.33 11.21 1.42
CA ARG A 22 27.68 10.78 1.79
C ARG A 22 27.67 9.48 2.60
N LEU A 23 26.73 9.34 3.54
CA LEU A 23 26.55 8.11 4.31
C LEU A 23 26.13 6.93 3.41
N LEU A 24 25.28 7.18 2.42
CA LEU A 24 24.88 6.17 1.45
C LEU A 24 26.07 5.69 0.62
N GLN A 25 26.88 6.62 0.11
CA GLN A 25 28.12 6.27 -0.61
C GLN A 25 29.07 5.46 0.28
N GLN A 26 29.26 5.89 1.52
CA GLN A 26 30.10 5.16 2.48
C GLN A 26 29.56 3.75 2.74
N GLY A 27 28.27 3.61 3.03
CA GLY A 27 27.64 2.32 3.31
C GLY A 27 27.71 1.37 2.11
N LEU A 28 27.54 1.88 0.88
CA LEU A 28 27.67 1.10 -0.35
C LEU A 28 29.11 0.67 -0.63
N LEU A 29 30.11 1.48 -0.29
CA LEU A 29 31.52 1.12 -0.45
C LEU A 29 32.00 0.12 0.61
N SER A 30 31.62 0.33 1.87
CA SER A 30 32.08 -0.50 2.99
C SER A 30 31.24 -1.77 3.18
N GLY A 31 30.04 -1.84 2.60
CA GLY A 31 29.08 -2.90 2.88
C GLY A 31 28.50 -2.84 4.30
N ASP A 32 28.62 -1.70 4.99
CA ASP A 32 28.11 -1.55 6.36
C ASP A 32 26.58 -1.43 6.37
N ARG A 33 25.94 -2.57 6.64
CA ARG A 33 24.48 -2.68 6.71
C ARG A 33 23.86 -1.77 7.78
N LYS A 34 24.57 -1.46 8.87
CA LYS A 34 24.01 -0.59 9.93
C LYS A 34 23.83 0.83 9.40
N ILE A 35 24.81 1.33 8.65
CA ILE A 35 24.75 2.64 8.01
C ILE A 35 23.62 2.65 6.97
N LEU A 36 23.57 1.63 6.11
CA LEU A 36 22.56 1.53 5.06
C LEU A 36 21.15 1.48 5.64
N VAL A 37 20.91 0.65 6.67
CA VAL A 37 19.62 0.61 7.36
C VAL A 37 19.26 1.96 7.96
N GLY A 38 20.22 2.66 8.59
CA GLY A 38 19.99 4.00 9.14
C GLY A 38 19.64 5.04 8.07
N VAL A 39 20.31 4.99 6.90
CA VAL A 39 19.98 5.87 5.77
C VAL A 39 18.59 5.56 5.23
N PHE A 40 18.26 4.28 5.03
CA PHE A 40 16.97 3.87 4.46
C PHE A 40 15.77 4.10 5.40
N GLN A 41 16.00 4.41 6.69
CA GLN A 41 14.94 4.81 7.62
C GLN A 41 14.35 6.19 7.32
N GLU A 42 15.03 7.05 6.54
CA GLU A 42 14.49 8.35 6.15
C GLU A 42 13.21 8.18 5.32
N THR A 43 12.12 8.81 5.78
CA THR A 43 10.79 8.70 5.18
C THR A 43 10.37 9.94 4.42
N ASN A 44 11.05 11.08 4.63
CA ASN A 44 10.72 12.32 3.94
C ASN A 44 11.11 12.23 2.46
N GLU A 45 10.11 12.14 1.59
CA GLU A 45 10.29 11.97 0.15
C GLU A 45 11.15 13.07 -0.49
N VAL A 46 11.04 14.31 0.00
CA VAL A 46 11.85 15.43 -0.51
C VAL A 46 13.32 15.20 -0.18
N VAL A 47 13.62 14.74 1.03
CA VAL A 47 14.98 14.41 1.46
C VAL A 47 15.53 13.21 0.69
N VAL A 48 14.75 12.14 0.55
CA VAL A 48 15.15 10.93 -0.20
C VAL A 48 15.47 11.28 -1.65
N ARG A 49 14.57 12.00 -2.33
CA ARG A 49 14.78 12.43 -3.73
C ARG A 49 16.00 13.31 -3.89
N ASN A 50 16.19 14.27 -2.98
CA ASN A 50 17.35 15.16 -2.98
C ASN A 50 18.65 14.43 -2.64
N THR A 51 18.60 13.35 -1.87
CA THR A 51 19.74 12.47 -1.58
C THR A 51 20.15 11.73 -2.85
N ILE A 52 19.20 11.09 -3.52
CA ILE A 52 19.43 10.32 -4.75
C ILE A 52 19.90 11.20 -5.91
N ARG A 53 19.35 12.41 -6.06
CA ARG A 53 19.79 13.35 -7.10
C ARG A 53 21.27 13.74 -6.97
N ARG A 54 21.78 13.75 -5.74
CA ARG A 54 23.18 14.08 -5.44
C ARG A 54 24.10 12.86 -5.47
N LEU A 55 23.55 11.65 -5.61
CA LEU A 55 24.33 10.44 -5.63
C LEU A 55 25.05 10.32 -6.99
N PRO A 56 26.38 10.09 -7.02
CA PRO A 56 27.09 9.87 -8.28
C PRO A 56 26.58 8.62 -9.01
N VAL A 57 26.59 8.67 -10.34
CA VAL A 57 26.05 7.61 -11.21
C VAL A 57 26.74 6.25 -10.98
N SER A 58 28.01 6.25 -10.58
CA SER A 58 28.77 5.05 -10.23
C SER A 58 28.15 4.24 -9.08
N PHE A 59 27.37 4.86 -8.21
CA PHE A 59 26.71 4.20 -7.08
C PHE A 59 25.31 3.67 -7.39
N ILE A 60 24.77 3.93 -8.58
CA ILE A 60 23.42 3.50 -8.94
C ILE A 60 23.33 1.97 -9.03
N ILE A 61 24.29 1.31 -9.67
CA ILE A 61 24.32 -0.16 -9.75
C ILE A 61 24.48 -0.81 -8.37
N PRO A 62 25.47 -0.40 -7.53
CA PRO A 62 25.56 -0.88 -6.14
C PRO A 62 24.26 -0.69 -5.35
N LEU A 63 23.62 0.48 -5.49
CA LEU A 63 22.38 0.77 -4.80
C LEU A 63 21.24 -0.16 -5.24
N VAL A 64 21.09 -0.41 -6.54
CA VAL A 64 20.07 -1.35 -7.06
C VAL A 64 20.30 -2.76 -6.51
N LYS A 65 21.55 -3.23 -6.45
CA LYS A 65 21.89 -4.54 -5.90
C LYS A 65 21.56 -4.64 -4.41
N GLU A 66 21.87 -3.60 -3.63
CA GLU A 66 21.53 -3.56 -2.21
C GLU A 66 20.01 -3.54 -1.99
N ILE A 67 19.27 -2.77 -2.81
CA ILE A 67 17.81 -2.75 -2.78
C ILE A 67 17.23 -4.14 -3.10
N ASP A 68 17.70 -4.82 -4.15
CA ASP A 68 17.26 -6.18 -4.52
C ASP A 68 17.45 -7.16 -3.35
N HIS A 69 18.63 -7.11 -2.73
CA HIS A 69 18.94 -7.97 -1.60
C HIS A 69 18.07 -7.66 -0.37
N GLY A 70 17.91 -6.39 -0.02
CA GLY A 70 17.12 -5.98 1.15
C GLY A 70 15.61 -6.16 0.97
N MET A 71 15.10 -6.13 -0.27
CA MET A 71 13.68 -6.28 -0.57
C MET A 71 13.16 -7.67 -0.22
N SER A 72 14.01 -8.70 -0.28
CA SER A 72 13.65 -10.08 0.10
C SER A 72 13.60 -10.31 1.61
N GLY A 73 14.12 -9.37 2.41
CA GLY A 73 14.18 -9.47 3.87
C GLY A 73 12.91 -8.98 4.58
N HIS A 74 13.12 -8.40 5.77
CA HIS A 74 12.06 -7.91 6.66
C HIS A 74 11.10 -6.91 5.99
N ALA A 75 9.80 -7.05 6.25
CA ALA A 75 8.75 -6.26 5.62
C ALA A 75 8.91 -4.73 5.84
N GLN A 76 9.28 -4.31 7.05
CA GLN A 76 9.51 -2.89 7.35
C GLN A 76 10.69 -2.30 6.56
N HIS A 77 11.78 -3.06 6.43
CA HIS A 77 12.92 -2.64 5.66
C HIS A 77 12.58 -2.56 4.17
N ALA A 78 11.86 -3.53 3.65
CA ALA A 78 11.37 -3.51 2.27
C ALA A 78 10.43 -2.32 1.97
N LEU A 79 9.61 -1.90 2.93
CA LEU A 79 8.78 -0.70 2.80
C LEU A 79 9.62 0.58 2.73
N SER A 80 10.69 0.66 3.51
CA SER A 80 11.69 1.73 3.34
C SER A 80 12.31 1.68 1.95
N LEU A 81 12.84 0.54 1.54
CA LEU A 81 13.50 0.37 0.25
C LEU A 81 12.59 0.65 -0.95
N SER A 82 11.28 0.36 -0.87
CA SER A 82 10.35 0.65 -1.97
C SER A 82 10.24 2.16 -2.25
N ARG A 83 10.26 3.00 -1.22
CA ARG A 83 10.30 4.47 -1.37
C ARG A 83 11.58 4.93 -2.05
N TRP A 84 12.72 4.38 -1.63
CA TRP A 84 14.02 4.68 -2.23
C TRP A 84 14.10 4.19 -3.68
N THR A 85 13.50 3.04 -3.99
CA THR A 85 13.40 2.49 -5.35
C THR A 85 12.60 3.42 -6.25
N ALA A 86 11.44 3.91 -5.80
CA ALA A 86 10.62 4.85 -6.56
C ALA A 86 11.39 6.14 -6.86
N ALA A 87 12.06 6.71 -5.86
CA ALA A 87 12.87 7.92 -6.02
C ALA A 87 14.10 7.69 -6.93
N LEU A 88 14.72 6.51 -6.88
CA LEU A 88 15.83 6.10 -7.73
C LEU A 88 15.42 6.05 -9.20
N ILE A 89 14.33 5.33 -9.48
CA ILE A 89 13.79 5.19 -10.84
C ILE A 89 13.43 6.58 -11.38
N ALA A 90 12.64 7.37 -10.63
CA ALA A 90 12.20 8.69 -11.07
C ALA A 90 13.35 9.68 -11.35
N THR A 91 14.49 9.54 -10.65
CA THR A 91 15.62 10.48 -10.80
C THR A 91 16.60 10.03 -11.90
N HIS A 92 16.85 8.72 -12.02
CA HIS A 92 17.91 8.17 -12.88
C HIS A 92 17.36 7.26 -14.00
N THR A 93 16.11 7.46 -14.43
CA THR A 93 15.44 6.62 -15.45
C THR A 93 16.27 6.48 -16.72
N SER A 94 16.81 7.59 -17.24
CA SER A 94 17.59 7.59 -18.49
C SER A 94 18.83 6.70 -18.41
N TYR A 95 19.56 6.79 -17.31
CA TYR A 95 20.73 5.93 -17.08
C TYR A 95 20.33 4.46 -16.88
N ILE A 96 19.30 4.21 -16.08
CA ILE A 96 18.78 2.85 -15.81
C ILE A 96 18.40 2.15 -17.11
N LEU A 97 17.66 2.83 -18.01
CA LEU A 97 17.24 2.26 -19.29
C LEU A 97 18.40 2.03 -20.27
N SER A 98 19.51 2.76 -20.11
CA SER A 98 20.71 2.57 -20.93
C SER A 98 21.56 1.36 -20.51
N VAL A 99 21.35 0.81 -19.31
CA VAL A 99 22.16 -0.29 -18.76
C VAL A 99 21.32 -1.57 -18.64
N PRO A 100 21.48 -2.56 -19.54
CA PRO A 100 20.65 -3.75 -19.58
C PRO A 100 20.77 -4.64 -18.33
N GLU A 101 21.92 -4.65 -17.64
CA GLU A 101 22.09 -5.39 -16.38
C GLU A 101 21.11 -4.92 -15.29
N ILE A 102 20.85 -3.61 -15.23
CA ILE A 102 19.94 -3.02 -14.23
C ILE A 102 18.50 -3.46 -14.52
N VAL A 103 18.10 -3.50 -15.79
CA VAL A 103 16.75 -3.86 -16.23
C VAL A 103 16.36 -5.27 -15.75
N HIS A 104 17.27 -6.25 -15.86
CA HIS A 104 17.02 -7.60 -15.35
C HIS A 104 16.77 -7.62 -13.84
N THR A 105 17.53 -6.82 -13.09
CA THR A 105 17.39 -6.71 -11.64
C THR A 105 16.08 -6.00 -11.25
N LEU A 106 15.70 -4.96 -11.99
CA LEU A 106 14.42 -4.29 -11.80
C LEU A 106 13.23 -5.21 -12.07
N ASN A 107 13.33 -6.11 -13.06
CA ASN A 107 12.27 -7.09 -13.30
C ASN A 107 12.10 -8.05 -12.10
N ARG A 108 13.20 -8.53 -11.49
CA ARG A 108 13.12 -9.33 -10.27
C ARG A 108 12.53 -8.56 -9.09
N LEU A 109 12.91 -7.30 -8.94
CA LEU A 109 12.33 -6.40 -7.94
C LEU A 109 10.81 -6.22 -8.13
N TYR A 110 10.37 -6.04 -9.38
CA TYR A 110 8.96 -5.96 -9.74
C TYR A 110 8.20 -7.25 -9.35
N GLN A 111 8.72 -8.42 -9.70
CA GLN A 111 8.12 -9.70 -9.33
C GLN A 111 8.02 -9.87 -7.80
N THR A 112 9.06 -9.44 -7.08
CA THR A 112 9.05 -9.45 -5.60
C THR A 112 7.95 -8.55 -5.04
N LEU A 113 7.79 -7.33 -5.58
CA LEU A 113 6.74 -6.41 -5.15
C LEU A 113 5.34 -6.95 -5.47
N ALA A 114 5.13 -7.46 -6.69
CA ALA A 114 3.86 -8.06 -7.12
C ALA A 114 3.47 -9.26 -6.23
N SER A 115 4.44 -10.10 -5.87
CA SER A 115 4.22 -11.24 -4.97
C SER A 115 3.78 -10.85 -3.56
N ARG A 116 4.17 -9.65 -3.09
CA ARG A 116 3.75 -9.10 -1.79
C ARG A 116 2.38 -8.44 -1.89
N GLN A 117 2.09 -7.78 -3.00
CA GLN A 117 0.80 -7.14 -3.26
C GLN A 117 -0.36 -8.14 -3.35
N ARG A 118 -0.12 -9.37 -3.84
CA ARG A 118 -1.18 -10.39 -4.06
C ARG A 118 -2.03 -10.70 -2.82
N PHE A 119 -1.50 -10.50 -1.61
CA PHE A 119 -2.20 -10.79 -0.35
C PHE A 119 -3.00 -9.60 0.19
N TYR A 120 -2.84 -8.41 -0.39
CA TYR A 120 -3.47 -7.18 0.09
C TYR A 120 -5.00 -7.27 0.17
N PRO A 121 -5.74 -7.81 -0.83
CA PRO A 121 -7.20 -7.90 -0.75
C PRO A 121 -7.66 -8.79 0.40
N ARG A 122 -6.99 -9.95 0.60
CA ARG A 122 -7.31 -10.88 1.69
C ARG A 122 -7.03 -10.27 3.06
N MET A 123 -5.93 -9.53 3.21
CA MET A 123 -5.63 -8.79 4.44
C MET A 123 -6.65 -7.69 4.74
N LEU A 124 -7.14 -6.99 3.71
CA LEU A 124 -8.15 -5.95 3.87
C LEU A 124 -9.49 -6.54 4.34
N GLN A 125 -9.91 -7.67 3.76
CA GLN A 125 -11.08 -8.42 4.22
C GLN A 125 -10.94 -8.88 5.67
N LEU A 126 -9.77 -9.42 6.05
CA LEU A 126 -9.50 -9.85 7.42
C LEU A 126 -9.57 -8.67 8.40
N LYS A 127 -8.98 -7.53 8.05
CA LYS A 127 -9.07 -6.30 8.84
C LYS A 127 -10.54 -5.92 9.07
N GLY A 128 -11.36 -5.90 8.01
CA GLY A 128 -12.79 -5.59 8.13
C GLY A 128 -13.53 -6.53 9.08
N ARG A 129 -13.29 -7.84 8.99
CA ARG A 129 -13.89 -8.83 9.90
C ARG A 129 -13.45 -8.63 11.36
N LEU A 130 -12.18 -8.30 11.59
CA LEU A 130 -11.67 -8.01 12.94
C LEU A 130 -12.27 -6.73 13.53
N GLU A 131 -12.44 -5.68 12.72
CA GLU A 131 -13.11 -4.45 13.17
C GLU A 131 -14.57 -4.71 13.57
N LEU A 132 -15.29 -5.57 12.83
CA LEU A 132 -16.65 -5.99 13.21
C LEU A 132 -16.70 -6.74 14.54
N VAL A 133 -15.80 -7.70 14.76
CA VAL A 133 -15.72 -8.43 16.04
C VAL A 133 -15.39 -7.49 17.19
N LYS A 134 -14.47 -6.53 16.97
CA LYS A 134 -14.13 -5.51 17.96
C LYS A 134 -15.32 -4.61 18.29
N PHE A 135 -16.07 -4.17 17.27
CA PHE A 135 -17.27 -3.36 17.45
C PHE A 135 -18.33 -4.11 18.26
N ASN A 136 -18.63 -5.37 17.90
CA ASN A 136 -19.64 -6.19 18.59
C ASN A 136 -19.32 -6.44 20.06
N ARG A 137 -18.03 -6.52 20.43
CA ARG A 137 -17.57 -6.65 21.83
C ARG A 137 -17.57 -5.33 22.60
N SER A 138 -17.55 -4.20 21.89
CA SER A 138 -17.64 -2.86 22.49
C SER A 138 -19.09 -2.49 22.80
N THR A 139 -20.05 -3.08 22.08
CA THR A 139 -21.47 -3.12 22.43
C THR A 139 -21.77 -4.26 23.40
N ASP A 140 -20.98 -4.41 24.47
CA ASP A 140 -21.58 -4.93 25.70
C ASP A 140 -22.62 -3.88 26.11
N PRO A 141 -23.91 -4.24 26.25
CA PRO A 141 -24.85 -3.33 26.85
C PRO A 141 -24.32 -3.06 28.25
N GLU A 142 -23.85 -1.84 28.52
CA GLU A 142 -24.02 -1.33 29.87
C GLU A 142 -25.47 -1.64 30.23
N GLU A 143 -25.64 -2.28 31.38
CA GLU A 143 -26.91 -2.60 32.01
C GLU A 143 -27.81 -1.36 31.97
N THR A 144 -28.52 -1.19 30.86
CA THR A 144 -29.64 -0.30 30.73
C THR A 144 -30.78 -1.10 31.30
N ASP A 145 -30.94 -0.88 32.60
CA ASP A 145 -32.17 -0.92 33.37
C ASP A 145 -33.34 -1.64 32.67
N ALA A 146 -33.80 -2.72 33.31
CA ALA A 146 -34.85 -3.61 32.89
C ALA A 146 -36.10 -2.89 32.33
N SER A 147 -36.11 -2.63 31.02
CA SER A 147 -37.30 -2.23 30.27
C SER A 147 -37.11 -2.39 28.76
N ASN A 148 -36.46 -3.48 28.32
CA ASN A 148 -36.42 -3.83 26.90
C ASN A 148 -37.71 -4.58 26.52
N GLU A 149 -38.79 -3.82 26.37
CA GLU A 149 -39.99 -4.30 25.67
C GLU A 149 -39.67 -4.25 24.15
N PRO A 150 -39.77 -5.38 23.42
CA PRO A 150 -39.48 -5.39 22.00
C PRO A 150 -40.63 -4.71 21.24
N VAL A 151 -40.51 -3.40 20.97
CA VAL A 151 -41.47 -2.67 20.14
C VAL A 151 -41.11 -2.85 18.66
N LEU A 152 -41.45 -4.01 18.11
CA LEU A 152 -41.79 -4.18 16.69
C LEU A 152 -42.86 -5.28 16.58
N VAL A 153 -44.09 -4.91 16.93
CA VAL A 153 -45.29 -5.70 16.62
C VAL A 153 -45.71 -5.34 15.20
N TYR A 154 -45.42 -6.22 14.23
CA TYR A 154 -46.16 -6.22 12.97
C TYR A 154 -47.48 -6.95 13.22
N GLN A 155 -48.55 -6.18 13.41
CA GLN A 155 -49.90 -6.70 13.47
C GLN A 155 -50.47 -6.74 12.06
N ASP A 156 -50.33 -7.87 11.37
CA ASP A 156 -51.08 -8.17 10.15
C ASP A 156 -52.36 -8.91 10.57
N GLU A 157 -53.38 -8.14 10.96
CA GLU A 157 -54.74 -8.66 11.12
C GLU A 157 -55.42 -8.58 9.75
N SER A 158 -54.97 -9.44 8.83
CA SER A 158 -55.71 -9.78 7.63
C SER A 158 -56.30 -11.17 7.81
N ASP A 159 -57.37 -11.24 8.59
CA ASP A 159 -58.25 -12.41 8.63
C ASP A 159 -58.91 -12.57 7.25
N SER A 160 -58.36 -13.48 6.44
CA SER A 160 -58.99 -13.93 5.19
C SER A 160 -59.19 -15.45 5.21
N GLY A 161 -59.90 -15.91 6.24
CA GLY A 161 -60.60 -17.19 6.19
C GLY A 161 -61.80 -17.11 5.23
N GLY A 162 -61.56 -17.22 3.92
CA GLY A 162 -62.61 -17.24 2.89
C GLY A 162 -62.17 -18.04 1.67
N SER A 163 -62.52 -19.33 1.66
CA SER A 163 -62.40 -20.20 0.50
C SER A 163 -63.35 -19.73 -0.61
N ASP A 164 -62.82 -19.40 -1.79
CA ASP A 164 -63.49 -19.77 -3.04
C ASP A 164 -62.49 -20.00 -4.18
N SER A 165 -62.79 -21.02 -4.96
CA SER A 165 -62.03 -21.53 -6.08
C SER A 165 -62.34 -20.71 -7.33
N MET A 166 -61.32 -20.20 -8.02
CA MET A 166 -61.40 -19.95 -9.46
C MET A 166 -60.12 -20.40 -10.16
N VAL A 167 -60.30 -21.42 -11.00
CA VAL A 167 -59.39 -21.88 -12.06
C VAL A 167 -59.39 -20.88 -13.22
N ILE A 168 -58.23 -20.70 -13.87
CA ILE A 168 -57.91 -20.23 -15.24
C ILE A 168 -56.54 -19.52 -15.19
N ASP A 169 -55.58 -19.66 -16.10
CA ASP A 169 -55.20 -20.56 -17.19
C ASP A 169 -53.84 -20.00 -17.68
N GLY A 170 -52.93 -20.87 -18.12
CA GLY A 170 -51.98 -20.56 -19.19
C GLY A 170 -50.83 -19.57 -18.96
N GLY A 171 -49.60 -20.09 -19.12
CA GLY A 171 -48.53 -19.34 -19.78
C GLY A 171 -47.31 -19.06 -18.90
N GLY A 172 -46.32 -19.94 -18.99
CA GLY A 172 -45.07 -19.80 -18.24
C GLY A 172 -44.16 -18.68 -18.73
N PHE A 173 -43.21 -18.33 -17.87
CA PHE A 173 -41.87 -17.86 -18.23
C PHE A 173 -40.93 -18.24 -17.08
N GLU A 174 -40.42 -19.47 -17.13
CA GLU A 174 -39.02 -19.68 -16.72
C GLU A 174 -38.15 -19.11 -17.84
N SER A 175 -37.15 -18.31 -17.50
CA SER A 175 -35.79 -18.56 -17.97
C SER A 175 -34.85 -17.53 -17.36
N ASP A 176 -33.86 -18.07 -16.67
CA ASP A 176 -32.58 -17.46 -16.34
C ASP A 176 -31.97 -16.73 -17.55
N ALA A 177 -31.38 -15.56 -17.30
CA ALA A 177 -30.49 -14.90 -18.23
C ALA A 177 -29.17 -14.58 -17.52
N ASP A 178 -28.29 -15.59 -17.54
CA ASP A 178 -26.87 -15.50 -17.22
C ASP A 178 -26.15 -15.09 -18.53
N GLU A 179 -25.95 -13.78 -18.75
CA GLU A 179 -25.28 -13.27 -19.95
C GLU A 179 -23.76 -13.19 -19.75
N ASN A 180 -23.11 -14.31 -20.07
CA ASN A 180 -21.67 -14.46 -20.26
C ASN A 180 -21.21 -13.74 -21.56
N TRP A 181 -20.54 -12.59 -21.42
CA TRP A 181 -20.03 -11.77 -22.53
C TRP A 181 -18.55 -12.08 -22.90
N GLU A 182 -18.24 -13.33 -23.23
CA GLU A 182 -16.99 -13.69 -23.89
C GLU A 182 -17.28 -14.39 -25.21
N ASP A 183 -17.12 -13.67 -26.33
CA ASP A 183 -16.41 -14.12 -27.54
C ASP A 183 -16.80 -13.22 -28.74
N LEU A 184 -15.95 -12.24 -29.05
CA LEU A 184 -15.89 -11.62 -30.38
C LEU A 184 -14.42 -11.47 -30.76
N SER A 185 -13.73 -12.61 -30.92
CA SER A 185 -12.51 -12.68 -31.71
C SER A 185 -12.67 -13.73 -32.80
N ASP A 186 -13.32 -13.35 -33.91
CA ASP A 186 -12.96 -13.85 -35.25
C ASP A 186 -13.69 -13.09 -36.36
N MET A 187 -13.01 -12.10 -36.93
CA MET A 187 -13.21 -11.53 -38.27
C MET A 187 -11.99 -10.61 -38.48
N GLU A 188 -11.13 -10.71 -39.49
CA GLU A 188 -11.19 -11.36 -40.78
C GLU A 188 -9.73 -11.53 -41.27
N THR A 189 -9.61 -12.36 -42.30
CA THR A 189 -8.45 -12.71 -43.13
C THR A 189 -7.58 -11.56 -43.63
#